data_AF-A0AAW2WHF3-F1
#
_entry.id   AF-A0AAW2WHF3-F1
#
_cell.length_a   1.000
_cell.length_b   1.000
_cell.length_c   1.000
_cell.angle_alpha   90.00
_cell.angle_beta   90.00
_cell.angle_gamma   90.00
#
_symmetry.space_group_name_H-M   'P 1'
#
loop_
_entity.id
_entity.type
_entity.pdbx_description
1 polymer ?
#
loop_
_entity_poly.entity_id
_entity_poly.type
_entity_poly.pdbx_seq_one_letter_code
_entity_poly.pdbx_strand_id
1 'polypeptide(L)'
;MQWCDPFTILHLQYYCGTASHGLFYELSSVDDLLKCEKWIRDDDNGSEESKATWWLKRLIGRTKKVAIDWPFPFVEGKLSVLTLSAGLEGYHVNVDGRHITSFPYRTGFTLEDATGLSLNGDIDVHSVFAASLPTSHPSFAPQRHLDLSDTWKAPPIPEGPVEMFIGILSAGNHFAERMAVRKSWMQHKLIKSSKVVVRFFVALHARKEVNIEVKREAEFFGDIVIVPYMDNYDLVVLKTVAICEYGVRTVSAKYIMKGDDDTFVRVDAIIAEAKKVPESRSLYIGNINYYHKPLRSGKWAVTYEEWPEEDYPPYANGPGYIISSDIANSVLSDFEKHKLRLFKMEDVSMGMWVEKFNSSRPVEYVHSLKFCQFGA
;
A
#
# COMPACT_ATOMS: atom_id res chain seq x y z
N MET A 1 40.74 10.84 0.35
CA MET A 1 40.46 9.40 0.46
C MET A 1 39.80 9.20 1.82
N GLN A 2 38.51 9.44 2.02
CA GLN A 2 37.33 8.74 1.50
C GLN A 2 37.42 7.23 1.70
N TRP A 3 36.77 6.75 2.76
CA TRP A 3 35.92 5.57 2.77
C TRP A 3 34.70 5.87 3.65
N CYS A 4 33.53 5.54 3.12
CA CYS A 4 32.20 5.85 3.60
C CYS A 4 31.72 4.85 4.68
N ASP A 5 31.06 5.36 5.71
CA ASP A 5 30.08 4.61 6.52
C ASP A 5 28.80 4.34 5.71
N PRO A 6 28.10 3.22 5.98
CA PRO A 6 26.77 3.37 6.57
C PRO A 6 26.45 2.25 7.58
N PHE A 7 26.46 2.56 8.87
CA PHE A 7 25.78 1.74 9.90
C PHE A 7 24.44 2.37 10.23
N THR A 8 23.34 1.73 9.82
CA THR A 8 21.99 2.11 10.26
C THR A 8 21.73 1.49 11.63
N ILE A 9 21.82 2.30 12.69
CA ILE A 9 21.49 1.92 14.06
C ILE A 9 20.00 2.17 14.29
N LEU A 10 19.22 1.14 14.61
CA LEU A 10 17.84 1.28 15.05
C LEU A 10 17.84 1.74 16.53
N HIS A 11 17.88 3.06 16.76
CA HIS A 11 17.71 3.63 18.10
C HIS A 11 16.23 3.58 18.50
N LEU A 12 15.86 2.61 19.35
CA LEU A 12 14.59 2.59 20.07
C LEU A 12 14.74 3.46 21.33
N GLN A 13 14.39 4.74 21.21
CA GLN A 13 14.33 5.65 22.35
C GLN A 13 12.92 5.61 22.93
N TYR A 14 12.77 5.11 24.17
CA TYR A 14 11.51 5.11 24.89
C TYR A 14 11.08 6.55 25.21
N TYR A 15 9.96 7.00 24.62
CA TYR A 15 9.22 8.16 25.09
C TYR A 15 7.73 7.82 25.16
N CYS A 16 7.27 7.35 26.32
CA CYS A 16 5.85 7.36 26.67
C CYS A 16 5.60 8.65 27.48
N GLY A 17 5.46 9.77 26.79
CA GLY A 17 5.15 11.06 27.42
C GLY A 17 3.68 11.11 27.84
N THR A 18 3.42 11.40 29.11
CA THR A 18 2.09 11.78 29.59
C THR A 18 1.76 13.19 29.10
N ALA A 19 0.87 13.32 28.11
CA ALA A 19 0.24 14.59 27.81
C ALA A 19 -0.80 14.89 28.90
N SER A 20 -0.43 15.76 29.84
CA SER A 20 -1.38 16.43 30.71
C SER A 20 -2.12 17.48 29.88
N HIS A 21 -3.38 17.18 29.57
CA HIS A 21 -4.54 18.07 29.34
C HIS A 21 -5.42 17.48 28.24
N GLY A 22 -6.70 17.33 28.59
CA GLY A 22 -7.65 16.45 27.91
C GLY A 22 -7.92 16.81 26.46
N LEU A 23 -8.07 15.76 25.66
CA LEU A 23 -9.03 15.59 24.57
C LEU A 23 -9.04 14.09 24.26
N PHE A 24 -10.22 13.53 24.01
CA PHE A 24 -10.42 12.13 23.66
C PHE A 24 -9.59 11.81 22.40
N TYR A 25 -8.54 11.00 22.52
CA TYR A 25 -7.85 10.39 21.38
C TYR A 25 -8.38 8.98 21.20
N GLU A 26 -8.86 8.68 19.99
CA GLU A 26 -9.09 7.31 19.52
C GLU A 26 -7.84 6.46 19.78
N LEU A 27 -8.04 5.29 20.38
CA LEU A 27 -7.01 4.26 20.53
C LEU A 27 -6.65 3.75 19.13
N SER A 28 -5.72 4.43 18.46
CA SER A 28 -5.15 3.91 17.21
C SER A 28 -4.38 2.62 17.49
N SER A 29 -4.72 1.55 16.77
CA SER A 29 -4.03 0.26 16.77
C SER A 29 -2.98 0.19 15.65
N VAL A 30 -2.18 -0.87 15.66
CA VAL A 30 -1.32 -1.33 14.56
C VAL A 30 -1.59 -2.83 14.46
N ASP A 31 -2.09 -3.32 13.33
CA ASP A 31 -2.52 -4.72 13.19
C ASP A 31 -3.51 -5.17 14.30
N ASP A 32 -4.50 -4.33 14.60
CA ASP A 32 -5.47 -4.51 15.71
C ASP A 32 -4.87 -4.59 17.13
N LEU A 33 -3.57 -4.35 17.28
CA LEU A 33 -2.87 -4.31 18.56
C LEU A 33 -2.66 -2.87 19.05
N LEU A 34 -2.75 -2.67 20.36
CA LEU A 34 -2.64 -1.34 20.97
C LEU A 34 -1.24 -0.75 20.79
N LYS A 35 -1.15 0.54 20.49
CA LYS A 35 0.16 1.22 20.45
C LYS A 35 0.84 1.22 21.81
N CYS A 36 0.11 1.40 22.90
CA CYS A 36 0.62 1.27 24.27
C CYS A 36 -0.43 0.64 25.20
N GLU A 37 -0.04 -0.37 25.99
CA GLU A 37 -0.82 -0.78 27.16
C GLU A 37 -0.63 0.20 28.33
N LYS A 38 -1.63 0.29 29.23
CA LYS A 38 -1.53 1.07 30.49
C LYS A 38 -0.83 0.25 31.57
N TRP A 39 0.11 0.89 32.28
CA TRP A 39 0.91 0.29 33.35
C TRP A 39 0.74 1.04 34.67
N ILE A 40 0.76 0.31 35.79
CA ILE A 40 0.87 0.90 37.12
C ILE A 40 2.35 1.25 37.35
N ARG A 41 2.63 2.50 37.73
CA ARG A 41 3.95 2.96 38.19
C ARG A 41 4.02 2.82 39.71
N ASP A 42 5.14 2.30 40.22
CA ASP A 42 5.40 2.11 41.66
C ASP A 42 5.63 3.41 42.46
N ASP A 43 5.48 4.60 41.85
CA ASP A 43 5.75 5.89 42.51
C ASP A 43 4.52 6.56 43.16
N ASP A 44 3.34 5.93 43.12
CA ASP A 44 2.12 6.52 43.73
C ASP A 44 2.03 6.19 45.23
N ASN A 45 2.80 6.94 46.02
CA ASN A 45 2.80 6.87 47.46
C ASN A 45 1.54 7.55 48.05
N GLY A 46 0.47 6.77 48.22
CA GLY A 46 -0.48 6.88 49.34
C GLY A 46 -1.61 7.93 49.27
N SER A 47 -2.85 7.44 49.31
CA SER A 47 -3.77 7.80 50.40
C SER A 47 -4.80 6.70 50.64
N GLU A 48 -4.90 6.26 51.90
CA GLU A 48 -5.92 5.34 52.37
C GLU A 48 -7.30 6.02 52.31
N GLU A 49 -8.14 5.66 51.34
CA GLU A 49 -9.58 5.91 51.44
C GLU A 49 -10.32 4.64 51.90
N SER A 50 -10.80 4.76 53.14
CA SER A 50 -11.61 3.85 53.94
C SER A 50 -12.54 2.87 53.19
N LYS A 51 -12.49 1.61 53.64
CA LYS A 51 -13.30 0.46 53.20
C LYS A 51 -14.82 0.59 53.41
N ALA A 52 -15.35 1.74 53.84
CA ALA A 52 -16.77 1.96 54.08
C ALA A 52 -17.53 2.53 52.85
N THR A 53 -16.82 3.14 51.88
CA THR A 53 -17.45 3.82 50.74
C THR A 53 -17.65 2.91 49.52
N TRP A 54 -16.99 1.74 49.48
CA TRP A 54 -17.01 0.82 48.34
C TRP A 54 -18.38 0.15 48.12
N TRP A 55 -19.21 0.07 49.16
CA TRP A 55 -20.43 -0.76 49.14
C TRP A 55 -21.60 0.05 48.56
N LEU A 56 -21.59 1.38 48.75
CA LEU A 56 -22.63 2.30 48.32
C LEU A 56 -22.62 2.63 46.82
N LYS A 57 -21.51 2.34 46.10
CA LYS A 57 -21.44 2.54 44.64
C LYS A 57 -21.88 1.32 43.81
N ARG A 58 -22.29 0.23 44.46
CA ARG A 58 -22.71 -1.02 43.78
C ARG A 58 -24.19 -1.04 43.35
N LEU A 59 -24.93 0.04 43.59
CA LEU A 59 -26.39 0.12 43.35
C LEU A 59 -26.81 0.92 42.11
N ILE A 60 -25.89 1.41 41.27
CA ILE A 60 -26.28 2.11 40.04
C ILE A 60 -25.52 1.53 38.85
N GLY A 61 -26.28 0.84 37.99
CA GLY A 61 -25.79 0.18 36.79
C GLY A 61 -25.07 1.13 35.84
N ARG A 62 -23.78 0.89 35.64
CA ARG A 62 -23.01 1.31 34.47
C ARG A 62 -22.10 0.15 34.09
N THR A 63 -22.21 -0.30 32.84
CA THR A 63 -21.25 -1.19 32.19
C THR A 63 -19.89 -0.49 32.13
N LYS A 64 -19.04 -0.71 33.13
CA LYS A 64 -17.62 -0.33 33.07
C LYS A 64 -16.87 -1.45 32.35
N LYS A 65 -16.27 -1.13 31.20
CA LYS A 65 -15.08 -1.87 30.72
C LYS A 65 -14.09 -1.89 31.88
N VAL A 66 -13.76 -3.09 32.37
CA VAL A 66 -12.71 -3.28 33.37
C VAL A 66 -11.40 -3.02 32.64
N ALA A 67 -10.79 -1.85 32.87
CA ALA A 67 -9.37 -1.67 32.57
C ALA A 67 -8.63 -2.49 33.62
N ILE A 68 -8.04 -3.61 33.20
CA ILE A 68 -7.14 -4.38 34.05
C ILE A 68 -5.80 -3.66 33.94
N ASP A 69 -5.40 -2.95 35.00
CA ASP A 69 -4.09 -2.31 35.09
C ASP A 69 -3.06 -3.36 35.55
N TRP A 70 -1.91 -3.41 34.88
CA TRP A 70 -0.92 -4.46 35.08
C TRP A 70 0.43 -3.89 35.56
N PRO A 71 1.20 -4.67 36.34
CA PRO A 71 2.53 -4.27 36.78
C PRO A 71 3.50 -4.21 35.61
N PHE A 72 4.49 -3.32 35.71
CA PHE A 72 5.54 -3.15 34.72
C PHE A 72 6.25 -4.50 34.44
N PRO A 73 6.50 -4.86 33.16
CA PRO A 73 6.88 -6.22 32.80
C PRO A 73 8.34 -6.59 33.14
N PHE A 74 9.21 -5.61 33.44
CA PHE A 74 10.60 -5.87 33.80
C PHE A 74 10.82 -5.70 35.31
N VAL A 75 11.59 -6.61 35.90
CA VAL A 75 11.95 -6.60 37.32
C VAL A 75 13.44 -6.91 37.44
N GLU A 76 14.15 -6.12 38.24
CA GLU A 76 15.58 -6.30 38.49
C GLU A 76 15.89 -7.72 39.01
N GLY A 77 16.95 -8.33 38.47
CA GLY A 77 17.40 -9.68 38.87
C GLY A 77 16.51 -10.84 38.40
N LYS A 78 15.48 -10.59 37.55
CA LYS A 78 14.65 -11.64 36.96
C LYS A 78 14.90 -11.81 35.47
N LEU A 79 14.83 -13.06 35.01
CA LEU A 79 14.87 -13.40 33.59
C LEU A 79 13.55 -12.99 32.94
N SER A 80 13.64 -12.31 31.79
CA SER A 80 12.50 -11.96 30.94
C SER A 80 12.84 -12.22 29.46
N VAL A 81 11.85 -12.63 28.68
CA VAL A 81 11.98 -12.86 27.24
C VAL A 81 11.31 -11.72 26.48
N LEU A 82 12.12 -10.90 25.80
CA LEU A 82 11.61 -9.89 24.86
C LEU A 82 11.49 -10.49 23.46
N THR A 83 10.31 -10.40 22.87
CA THR A 83 10.03 -10.82 21.50
C THR A 83 9.65 -9.61 20.67
N LEU A 84 10.42 -9.34 19.60
CA LEU A 84 10.09 -8.36 18.58
C LEU A 84 9.59 -9.10 17.33
N SER A 85 8.39 -8.78 16.85
CA SER A 85 7.81 -9.35 15.63
C SER A 85 7.40 -8.26 14.65
N ALA A 86 7.56 -8.54 13.36
CA ALA A 86 7.12 -7.68 12.26
C ALA A 86 5.75 -8.17 11.74
N GLY A 87 4.72 -7.30 11.83
CA GLY A 87 3.36 -7.49 11.34
C GLY A 87 3.14 -6.91 9.94
N LEU A 88 1.89 -6.73 9.53
CA LEU A 88 1.56 -6.16 8.22
C LEU A 88 1.74 -4.64 8.23
N GLU A 89 1.40 -3.98 9.34
CA GLU A 89 1.42 -2.52 9.47
C GLU A 89 2.55 -1.99 10.37
N GLY A 90 3.17 -2.84 11.19
CA GLY A 90 4.30 -2.40 12.01
C GLY A 90 5.00 -3.47 12.83
N TYR A 91 5.75 -3.01 13.84
CA TYR A 91 6.46 -3.84 14.80
C TYR A 91 5.64 -4.03 16.08
N HIS A 92 5.66 -5.24 16.63
CA HIS A 92 5.03 -5.56 17.90
C HIS A 92 6.08 -6.07 18.89
N VAL A 93 5.95 -5.62 20.14
CA VAL A 93 6.85 -5.99 21.23
C VAL A 93 6.05 -6.75 22.27
N ASN A 94 6.49 -7.97 22.57
CA ASN A 94 5.96 -8.80 23.63
C ASN A 94 7.04 -9.08 24.67
N VAL A 95 6.66 -9.12 25.96
CA VAL A 95 7.54 -9.56 27.06
C VAL A 95 6.88 -10.76 27.73
N ASP A 96 7.63 -11.85 27.88
CA ASP A 96 7.17 -13.12 28.45
C ASP A 96 5.87 -13.65 27.82
N GLY A 97 5.76 -13.49 26.49
CA GLY A 97 4.60 -13.92 25.69
C GLY A 97 3.39 -12.98 25.74
N ARG A 98 3.50 -11.85 26.45
CA ARG A 98 2.44 -10.86 26.54
C ARG A 98 2.76 -9.62 25.72
N HIS A 99 1.78 -9.12 24.97
CA HIS A 99 1.88 -7.88 24.21
C HIS A 99 2.02 -6.65 25.12
N ILE A 100 2.94 -5.75 24.76
CA ILE A 100 3.27 -4.54 25.53
C ILE A 100 2.99 -3.28 24.72
N THR A 101 3.41 -3.26 23.45
CA THR A 101 3.36 -2.06 22.60
C THR A 101 3.50 -2.42 21.12
N SER A 102 3.07 -1.51 20.25
CA SER A 102 3.23 -1.64 18.80
C SER A 102 3.51 -0.30 18.15
N PHE A 103 4.34 -0.33 17.10
CA PHE A 103 4.79 0.84 16.38
C PHE A 103 4.58 0.63 14.88
N PRO A 104 3.95 1.55 14.15
CA PRO A 104 3.84 1.42 12.71
C PRO A 104 5.23 1.48 12.06
N TYR A 105 5.37 0.90 10.86
CA TYR A 105 6.60 1.04 10.09
C TYR A 105 6.95 2.52 9.87
N ARG A 106 8.24 2.85 9.98
CA ARG A 106 8.72 4.20 9.66
C ARG A 106 8.71 4.39 8.15
N THR A 107 8.09 5.48 7.70
CA THR A 107 8.11 5.86 6.28
C THR A 107 9.54 5.97 5.77
N GLY A 108 9.84 5.35 4.62
CA GLY A 108 11.17 5.32 4.03
C GLY A 108 12.11 4.25 4.58
N PHE A 109 11.66 3.41 5.52
CA PHE A 109 12.37 2.24 5.99
C PHE A 109 11.53 0.99 5.76
N THR A 110 12.02 0.09 4.93
CA THR A 110 11.47 -1.24 4.73
C THR A 110 11.98 -2.18 5.83
N LEU A 111 11.25 -3.26 6.11
CA LEU A 111 11.71 -4.30 7.03
C LEU A 111 13.08 -4.88 6.62
N GLU A 112 13.38 -4.85 5.32
CA GLU A 112 14.62 -5.35 4.73
C GLU A 112 15.83 -4.42 5.01
N ASP A 113 15.60 -3.16 5.40
CA ASP A 113 16.66 -2.22 5.78
C ASP A 113 17.23 -2.50 7.20
N ALA A 114 16.53 -3.31 8.00
CA ALA A 114 16.98 -3.72 9.32
C ALA A 114 18.03 -4.84 9.22
N THR A 115 19.30 -4.45 9.15
CA THR A 115 20.45 -5.38 8.95
C THR A 115 21.20 -5.73 10.24
N GLY A 116 20.89 -5.08 11.35
CA GLY A 116 21.58 -5.28 12.62
C GLY A 116 20.68 -5.07 13.83
N LEU A 117 21.03 -5.73 14.93
CA LEU A 117 20.42 -5.56 16.24
C LEU A 117 21.45 -4.93 17.18
N SER A 118 21.08 -3.81 17.81
CA SER A 118 21.88 -3.17 18.86
C SER A 118 21.08 -3.19 20.16
N LEU A 119 21.70 -3.71 21.23
CA LEU A 119 21.16 -3.76 22.58
C LEU A 119 22.11 -2.99 23.50
N ASN A 120 21.61 -1.96 24.17
CA ASN A 120 22.39 -1.09 25.05
C ASN A 120 21.63 -0.87 26.37
N GLY A 121 22.36 -0.68 27.47
CA GLY A 121 21.81 -0.44 28.82
C GLY A 121 22.26 -1.49 29.83
N ASP A 122 21.70 -1.42 31.04
CA ASP A 122 22.02 -2.30 32.16
C ASP A 122 21.25 -3.63 32.04
N ILE A 123 21.57 -4.41 31.00
CA ILE A 123 20.93 -5.69 30.70
C ILE A 123 21.98 -6.79 30.46
N ASP A 124 21.77 -7.94 31.10
CA ASP A 124 22.56 -9.15 30.85
C ASP A 124 21.87 -10.01 29.77
N VAL A 125 22.43 -10.03 28.56
CA VAL A 125 21.87 -10.79 27.44
C VAL A 125 22.31 -12.25 27.51
N HIS A 126 21.38 -13.13 27.88
CA HIS A 126 21.64 -14.57 27.95
C HIS A 126 21.76 -15.23 26.57
N SER A 127 20.82 -14.92 25.66
CA SER A 127 20.77 -15.51 24.31
C SER A 127 19.90 -14.68 23.39
N VAL A 128 20.21 -14.69 22.08
CA VAL A 128 19.41 -14.04 21.04
C VAL A 128 19.03 -15.09 19.98
N PHE A 129 17.76 -15.12 19.62
CA PHE A 129 17.24 -15.97 18.56
C PHE A 129 16.54 -15.12 17.51
N ALA A 130 16.85 -15.38 16.24
CA ALA A 130 16.15 -14.80 15.10
C ALA A 130 15.57 -15.95 14.30
N ALA A 131 14.24 -16.00 14.19
CA ALA A 131 13.51 -17.00 13.44
C ALA A 131 12.31 -16.35 12.76
N SER A 132 11.87 -16.91 11.63
CA SER A 132 10.54 -16.59 11.12
C SER A 132 9.50 -17.20 12.05
N LEU A 133 8.52 -16.41 12.49
CA LEU A 133 7.32 -16.96 13.10
C LEU A 133 6.70 -17.98 12.13
N PRO A 134 6.08 -19.07 12.62
CA PRO A 134 5.32 -19.97 11.77
C PRO A 134 4.35 -19.14 10.92
N THR A 135 4.47 -19.23 9.61
CA THR A 135 3.69 -18.42 8.66
C THR A 135 2.20 -18.70 8.84
N SER A 136 1.51 -17.75 9.48
CA SER A 136 0.07 -17.41 9.40
C SER A 136 -1.00 -18.51 9.58
N HIS A 137 -2.19 -18.01 9.93
CA HIS A 137 -3.48 -18.70 10.08
C HIS A 137 -3.68 -19.88 9.10
N PRO A 138 -4.35 -20.99 9.48
CA PRO A 138 -4.53 -22.19 8.64
C PRO A 138 -5.23 -21.98 7.27
N SER A 139 -5.75 -20.79 6.99
CA SER A 139 -6.21 -20.35 5.66
C SER A 139 -5.09 -19.92 4.71
N PHE A 140 -3.86 -19.75 5.20
CA PHE A 140 -2.66 -19.29 4.48
C PHE A 140 -1.52 -20.31 4.47
N ALA A 141 -1.81 -21.60 4.71
CA ALA A 141 -0.80 -22.64 4.57
C ALA A 141 -0.26 -22.64 3.12
N PRO A 142 1.07 -22.66 2.91
CA PRO A 142 1.69 -22.76 1.60
C PRO A 142 1.64 -24.21 1.09
N GLN A 143 0.46 -24.85 1.17
CA GLN A 143 0.15 -25.90 0.21
C GLN A 143 -0.25 -25.19 -1.07
N ARG A 144 0.80 -24.91 -1.83
CA ARG A 144 0.83 -24.60 -3.26
C ARG A 144 0.06 -25.66 -4.05
N HIS A 145 -1.26 -25.71 -3.93
CA HIS A 145 -2.08 -25.79 -5.13
C HIS A 145 -2.06 -24.40 -5.72
N LEU A 146 -0.87 -24.04 -6.24
CA LEU A 146 -0.74 -23.22 -7.43
C LEU A 146 -1.78 -23.80 -8.39
N ASP A 147 -2.98 -23.21 -8.40
CA ASP A 147 -4.06 -23.57 -9.30
C ASP A 147 -3.67 -23.05 -10.68
N LEU A 148 -2.57 -23.62 -11.19
CA LEU A 148 -1.98 -23.43 -12.51
C LEU A 148 -2.88 -24.17 -13.48
N SER A 149 -4.10 -23.68 -13.56
CA SER A 149 -5.12 -24.12 -14.49
C SER A 149 -5.02 -23.27 -15.74
N ASP A 150 -5.10 -23.94 -16.90
CA ASP A 150 -5.14 -23.28 -18.20
C ASP A 150 -6.34 -22.33 -18.34
N THR A 151 -7.39 -22.50 -17.52
CA THR A 151 -8.58 -21.63 -17.54
C THR A 151 -8.26 -20.18 -17.14
N TRP A 152 -7.20 -19.98 -16.37
CA TRP A 152 -6.76 -18.68 -15.87
C TRP A 152 -5.70 -18.02 -16.75
N LYS A 153 -5.20 -18.70 -17.79
CA LYS A 153 -4.22 -18.12 -18.71
C LYS A 153 -4.82 -16.94 -19.48
N ALA A 154 -3.97 -15.96 -19.75
CA ALA A 154 -4.29 -14.83 -20.58
C ALA A 154 -4.56 -15.28 -22.02
N PRO A 155 -5.63 -14.80 -22.67
CA PRO A 155 -5.76 -14.94 -24.10
C PRO A 155 -4.58 -14.26 -24.83
N PRO A 156 -4.21 -14.75 -26.03
CA PRO A 156 -3.23 -14.08 -26.86
C PRO A 156 -3.70 -12.66 -27.20
N ILE A 157 -2.71 -11.77 -27.37
CA ILE A 157 -2.97 -10.40 -27.80
C ILE A 157 -3.45 -10.45 -29.25
N PRO A 158 -4.60 -9.83 -29.59
CA PRO A 158 -5.10 -9.86 -30.95
C PRO A 158 -4.25 -8.98 -31.87
N GLU A 159 -4.21 -9.32 -33.17
CA GLU A 159 -3.50 -8.53 -34.19
C GLU A 159 -4.24 -7.23 -34.58
N GLY A 160 -5.52 -7.10 -34.19
CA GLY A 160 -6.37 -5.95 -34.46
C GLY A 160 -6.52 -4.98 -33.28
N PRO A 161 -7.20 -3.83 -33.49
CA PRO A 161 -7.38 -2.82 -32.45
C PRO A 161 -8.19 -3.38 -31.27
N VAL A 162 -7.68 -3.14 -30.07
CA VAL A 162 -8.34 -3.53 -28.81
C VAL A 162 -9.18 -2.36 -28.30
N GLU A 163 -10.42 -2.63 -27.88
CA GLU A 163 -11.30 -1.57 -27.38
C GLU A 163 -10.73 -0.97 -26.09
N MET A 164 -10.26 -1.81 -25.17
CA MET A 164 -9.71 -1.36 -23.91
C MET A 164 -8.54 -2.22 -23.44
N PHE A 165 -7.47 -1.57 -23.02
CA PHE A 165 -6.39 -2.19 -22.26
C PHE A 165 -6.51 -1.80 -20.79
N ILE A 166 -6.33 -2.76 -19.87
CA ILE A 166 -6.30 -2.53 -18.42
C ILE A 166 -4.92 -2.96 -17.90
N GLY A 167 -4.14 -1.98 -17.49
CA GLY A 167 -2.89 -2.19 -16.77
C GLY A 167 -3.15 -2.16 -15.26
N ILE A 168 -2.75 -3.23 -14.58
CA ILE A 168 -2.92 -3.38 -13.13
C ILE A 168 -1.55 -3.22 -12.45
N LEU A 169 -1.42 -2.25 -11.55
CA LEU A 169 -0.25 -2.16 -10.69
C LEU A 169 -0.25 -3.30 -9.67
N SER A 170 0.87 -4.02 -9.57
CA SER A 170 1.03 -5.11 -8.61
C SER A 170 2.48 -5.20 -8.12
N ALA A 171 2.71 -5.95 -7.04
CA ALA A 171 4.03 -6.17 -6.44
C ALA A 171 4.46 -7.63 -6.53
N GLY A 172 5.77 -7.90 -6.43
CA GLY A 172 6.31 -9.25 -6.64
C GLY A 172 5.68 -10.33 -5.74
N ASN A 173 5.41 -9.98 -4.48
CA ASN A 173 4.80 -10.87 -3.48
C ASN A 173 3.26 -10.92 -3.53
N HIS A 174 2.59 -10.17 -4.41
CA HIS A 174 1.12 -10.11 -4.49
C HIS A 174 0.50 -11.24 -5.34
N PHE A 175 0.96 -12.49 -5.14
CA PHE A 175 0.45 -13.62 -5.91
C PHE A 175 -1.04 -13.87 -5.66
N ALA A 176 -1.49 -13.72 -4.41
CA ALA A 176 -2.87 -14.01 -4.02
C ALA A 176 -3.86 -13.01 -4.62
N GLU A 177 -3.49 -11.73 -4.65
CA GLU A 177 -4.22 -10.60 -5.22
C GLU A 177 -4.40 -10.81 -6.72
N ARG A 178 -3.30 -11.10 -7.43
CA ARG A 178 -3.35 -11.44 -8.86
C ARG A 178 -4.24 -12.65 -9.13
N MET A 179 -4.16 -13.70 -8.31
CA MET A 179 -5.03 -14.87 -8.44
C MET A 179 -6.50 -14.56 -8.15
N ALA A 180 -6.80 -13.69 -7.18
CA ALA A 180 -8.17 -13.24 -6.90
C ALA A 180 -8.75 -12.48 -8.11
N VAL A 181 -7.97 -11.59 -8.71
CA VAL A 181 -8.33 -10.87 -9.94
C VAL A 181 -8.53 -11.83 -11.11
N ARG A 182 -7.61 -12.79 -11.32
CA ARG A 182 -7.75 -13.84 -12.34
C ARG A 182 -9.03 -14.64 -12.16
N LYS A 183 -9.33 -15.12 -10.94
CA LYS A 183 -10.50 -15.98 -10.66
C LYS A 183 -11.83 -15.23 -10.66
N SER A 184 -11.81 -13.91 -10.60
CA SER A 184 -13.00 -13.07 -10.54
C SER A 184 -13.27 -12.35 -11.87
N TRP A 185 -13.09 -11.04 -11.90
CA TRP A 185 -13.54 -10.19 -13.01
C TRP A 185 -12.73 -10.38 -14.30
N MET A 186 -11.52 -10.93 -14.24
CA MET A 186 -10.77 -11.33 -15.45
C MET A 186 -11.44 -12.48 -16.23
N GLN A 187 -12.44 -13.16 -15.65
CA GLN A 187 -13.23 -14.17 -16.34
C GLN A 187 -14.36 -13.59 -17.21
N HIS A 188 -14.51 -12.27 -17.21
CA HIS A 188 -15.53 -11.62 -18.01
C HIS A 188 -15.39 -11.92 -19.51
N LYS A 189 -16.53 -12.13 -20.19
CA LYS A 189 -16.59 -12.52 -21.61
C LYS A 189 -15.79 -11.63 -22.56
N LEU A 190 -15.70 -10.33 -22.27
CA LEU A 190 -14.98 -9.37 -23.11
C LEU A 190 -13.45 -9.52 -23.03
N ILE A 191 -12.95 -10.00 -21.90
CA ILE A 191 -11.53 -10.33 -21.72
C ILE A 191 -11.25 -11.65 -22.42
N LYS A 192 -12.10 -12.66 -22.21
CA LYS A 192 -11.97 -13.98 -22.86
C LYS A 192 -12.08 -13.93 -24.39
N SER A 193 -12.82 -12.95 -24.93
CA SER A 193 -12.91 -12.70 -26.36
C SER A 193 -11.85 -11.74 -26.91
N SER A 194 -10.82 -11.39 -26.12
CA SER A 194 -9.76 -10.43 -26.47
C SER A 194 -10.22 -9.03 -26.91
N LYS A 195 -11.47 -8.63 -26.58
CA LYS A 195 -11.93 -7.24 -26.78
C LYS A 195 -11.34 -6.30 -25.74
N VAL A 196 -11.02 -6.86 -24.57
CA VAL A 196 -10.31 -6.19 -23.48
C VAL A 196 -9.07 -7.01 -23.19
N VAL A 197 -7.92 -6.35 -23.07
CA VAL A 197 -6.66 -6.99 -22.66
C VAL A 197 -6.31 -6.50 -21.26
N VAL A 198 -5.94 -7.44 -20.38
CA VAL A 198 -5.57 -7.14 -18.99
C VAL A 198 -4.16 -7.66 -18.73
N ARG A 199 -3.30 -6.84 -18.12
CA ARG A 199 -1.93 -7.22 -17.72
C ARG A 199 -1.57 -6.65 -16.36
N PHE A 200 -0.85 -7.43 -15.55
CA PHE A 200 -0.23 -6.98 -14.31
C PHE A 200 1.17 -6.42 -14.60
N PHE A 201 1.51 -5.27 -13.99
CA PHE A 201 2.82 -4.64 -14.08
C PHE A 201 3.54 -4.81 -12.75
N VAL A 202 4.61 -5.60 -12.77
CA VAL A 202 5.34 -6.01 -11.57
C VAL A 202 6.80 -5.60 -11.72
N ALA A 203 7.32 -4.84 -10.75
CA ALA A 203 8.74 -4.48 -10.68
C ALA A 203 9.56 -5.57 -9.99
N LEU A 204 10.88 -5.50 -10.12
CA LEU A 204 11.80 -6.45 -9.48
C LEU A 204 11.78 -6.27 -7.96
N HIS A 205 11.65 -7.38 -7.23
CA HIS A 205 11.77 -7.42 -5.78
C HIS A 205 13.25 -7.58 -5.36
N ALA A 206 13.64 -7.06 -4.20
CA ALA A 206 14.99 -7.26 -3.65
C ALA A 206 15.35 -8.74 -3.42
N ARG A 207 14.39 -9.54 -2.95
CA ARG A 207 14.52 -10.99 -2.82
C ARG A 207 14.48 -11.67 -4.19
N LYS A 208 15.58 -12.35 -4.54
CA LYS A 208 15.72 -13.06 -5.81
C LYS A 208 14.71 -14.19 -5.95
N GLU A 209 14.34 -14.83 -4.84
CA GLU A 209 13.39 -15.93 -4.79
C GLU A 209 12.00 -15.47 -5.26
N VAL A 210 11.58 -14.27 -4.83
CA VAL A 210 10.32 -13.66 -5.29
C VAL A 210 10.35 -13.41 -6.80
N ASN A 211 11.46 -12.89 -7.33
CA ASN A 211 11.60 -12.68 -8.78
C ASN A 211 11.55 -14.00 -9.58
N ILE A 212 12.11 -15.08 -9.04
CA ILE A 212 12.03 -16.42 -9.67
C ILE A 212 10.57 -16.90 -9.70
N GLU A 213 9.82 -16.71 -8.61
CA GLU A 213 8.40 -17.09 -8.54
C GLU A 213 7.54 -16.26 -9.50
N VAL A 214 7.72 -14.94 -9.53
CA VAL A 214 7.03 -14.03 -10.47
C VAL A 214 7.35 -14.39 -11.92
N LYS A 215 8.61 -14.75 -12.23
CA LYS A 215 8.99 -15.17 -13.57
C LYS A 215 8.27 -16.45 -13.99
N ARG A 216 8.20 -17.45 -13.11
CA ARG A 216 7.46 -18.70 -13.37
C ARG A 216 5.96 -18.44 -13.55
N GLU A 217 5.40 -17.56 -12.74
CA GLU A 217 4.01 -17.12 -12.85
C GLU A 217 3.75 -16.42 -14.19
N ALA A 218 4.63 -15.50 -14.59
CA ALA A 218 4.55 -14.77 -15.85
C ALA A 218 4.62 -15.71 -17.06
N GLU A 219 5.54 -16.67 -17.04
CA GLU A 219 5.69 -17.71 -18.07
C GLU A 219 4.44 -18.60 -18.18
N PHE A 220 3.80 -18.91 -17.05
CA PHE A 220 2.62 -19.77 -17.05
C PHE A 220 1.34 -19.02 -17.47
N PHE A 221 1.00 -17.91 -16.81
CA PHE A 221 -0.27 -17.22 -17.05
C PHE A 221 -0.24 -16.28 -18.25
N GLY A 222 0.92 -15.77 -18.64
CA GLY A 222 1.06 -14.87 -19.80
C GLY A 222 0.41 -13.50 -19.63
N ASP A 223 0.06 -13.11 -18.39
CA ASP A 223 -0.57 -11.83 -18.07
C ASP A 223 0.32 -10.87 -17.28
N ILE A 224 1.59 -11.17 -17.05
CA ILE A 224 2.52 -10.31 -16.29
C ILE A 224 3.53 -9.65 -17.21
N VAL A 225 3.64 -8.33 -17.10
CA VAL A 225 4.73 -7.52 -17.65
C VAL A 225 5.68 -7.18 -16.51
N ILE A 226 6.88 -7.77 -16.56
CA ILE A 226 7.94 -7.47 -15.58
C ILE A 226 8.71 -6.24 -16.06
N VAL A 227 8.75 -5.20 -15.23
CA VAL A 227 9.48 -3.97 -15.53
C VAL A 227 10.88 -4.00 -14.90
N PRO A 228 11.95 -3.56 -15.60
CA PRO A 228 13.34 -3.85 -15.23
C PRO A 228 13.92 -2.86 -14.21
N TYR A 229 13.17 -2.53 -13.17
CA TYR A 229 13.62 -1.70 -12.05
C TYR A 229 13.11 -2.25 -10.73
N MET A 230 13.73 -1.81 -9.63
CA MET A 230 13.37 -2.25 -8.28
C MET A 230 12.02 -1.67 -7.85
N ASP A 231 11.20 -2.47 -7.18
CA ASP A 231 9.92 -2.03 -6.65
C ASP A 231 10.16 -1.07 -5.49
N ASN A 232 9.79 0.19 -5.70
CA ASN A 232 9.86 1.27 -4.72
C ASN A 232 8.67 2.18 -4.98
N TYR A 233 8.05 2.67 -3.91
CA TYR A 233 6.93 3.60 -3.96
C TYR A 233 7.21 4.81 -4.88
N ASP A 234 8.41 5.38 -4.79
CA ASP A 234 8.79 6.56 -5.60
C ASP A 234 8.92 6.25 -7.10
N LEU A 235 9.04 4.96 -7.46
CA LEU A 235 9.16 4.47 -8.83
C LEU A 235 7.85 3.90 -9.38
N VAL A 236 6.76 3.91 -8.61
CA VAL A 236 5.44 3.45 -9.06
C VAL A 236 4.98 4.20 -10.30
N VAL A 237 5.31 5.50 -10.41
CA VAL A 237 5.04 6.32 -11.60
C VAL A 237 5.61 5.74 -12.90
N LEU A 238 6.74 5.02 -12.83
CA LEU A 238 7.32 4.34 -14.00
C LEU A 238 6.49 3.14 -14.45
N LYS A 239 5.74 2.49 -13.55
CA LYS A 239 4.81 1.41 -13.93
C LYS A 239 3.66 2.01 -14.73
N THR A 240 3.19 3.20 -14.36
CA THR A 240 2.18 3.94 -15.13
C THR A 240 2.67 4.31 -16.53
N VAL A 241 3.93 4.74 -16.68
CA VAL A 241 4.53 4.96 -18.01
C VAL A 241 4.57 3.65 -18.81
N ALA A 242 4.95 2.53 -18.20
CA ALA A 242 4.97 1.22 -18.84
C ALA A 242 3.56 0.75 -19.25
N ILE A 243 2.52 1.06 -18.47
CA ILE A 243 1.11 0.81 -18.82
C ILE A 243 0.74 1.61 -20.07
N CYS A 244 1.07 2.90 -20.13
CA CYS A 244 0.86 3.71 -21.33
C CYS A 244 1.58 3.10 -22.54
N GLU A 245 2.84 2.69 -22.37
CA GLU A 245 3.66 2.12 -23.44
C GLU A 245 3.04 0.84 -23.99
N TYR A 246 2.70 -0.10 -23.11
CA TYR A 246 2.12 -1.38 -23.50
C TYR A 246 0.76 -1.21 -24.18
N GLY A 247 -0.09 -0.33 -23.62
CA GLY A 247 -1.40 -0.02 -24.18
C GLY A 247 -1.33 0.54 -25.59
N VAL A 248 -0.36 1.43 -25.85
CA VAL A 248 -0.17 2.07 -27.16
C VAL A 248 0.55 1.16 -28.14
N ARG A 249 1.73 0.64 -27.77
CA ARG A 249 2.67 0.01 -28.71
C ARG A 249 2.45 -1.48 -28.88
N THR A 250 2.03 -2.17 -27.82
CA THR A 250 1.86 -3.63 -27.84
C THR A 250 0.43 -4.01 -28.13
N VAL A 251 -0.53 -3.33 -27.51
CA VAL A 251 -1.96 -3.68 -27.59
C VAL A 251 -2.72 -2.84 -28.62
N SER A 252 -2.21 -1.66 -28.98
CA SER A 252 -2.90 -0.69 -29.85
C SER A 252 -4.34 -0.44 -29.38
N ALA A 253 -4.48 -0.14 -28.09
CA ALA A 253 -5.76 0.04 -27.42
C ALA A 253 -6.35 1.43 -27.65
N LYS A 254 -7.66 1.50 -27.83
CA LYS A 254 -8.40 2.77 -27.95
C LYS A 254 -8.50 3.50 -26.59
N TYR A 255 -8.81 2.75 -25.54
CA TYR A 255 -8.85 3.23 -24.16
C TYR A 255 -7.84 2.47 -23.30
N ILE A 256 -7.17 3.17 -22.39
CA ILE A 256 -6.21 2.58 -21.46
C ILE A 256 -6.70 2.89 -20.05
N MET A 257 -6.93 1.84 -19.27
CA MET A 257 -7.27 1.93 -17.86
C MET A 257 -6.08 1.55 -17.00
N LYS A 258 -5.83 2.34 -15.96
CA LYS A 258 -5.00 1.95 -14.81
C LYS A 258 -5.92 1.46 -13.70
N GLY A 259 -5.55 0.36 -13.05
CA GLY A 259 -6.12 -0.10 -11.79
C GLY A 259 -5.03 -0.70 -10.88
N ASP A 260 -5.42 -1.09 -9.68
CA ASP A 260 -4.55 -1.73 -8.69
C ASP A 260 -4.99 -3.19 -8.44
N ASP A 261 -4.14 -4.04 -7.90
CA ASP A 261 -4.43 -5.47 -7.71
C ASP A 261 -5.42 -5.78 -6.58
N ASP A 262 -5.77 -4.76 -5.79
CA ASP A 262 -6.85 -4.77 -4.80
C ASP A 262 -8.17 -4.19 -5.33
N THR A 263 -8.30 -3.97 -6.65
CA THR A 263 -9.49 -3.38 -7.28
C THR A 263 -10.39 -4.40 -7.98
N PHE A 264 -11.71 -4.20 -7.88
CA PHE A 264 -12.70 -4.97 -8.63
C PHE A 264 -13.28 -4.15 -9.78
N VAL A 265 -13.08 -4.63 -11.02
CA VAL A 265 -13.48 -3.89 -12.22
C VAL A 265 -14.75 -4.48 -12.85
N ARG A 266 -15.80 -3.66 -12.96
CA ARG A 266 -16.97 -3.98 -13.79
C ARG A 266 -16.70 -3.65 -15.26
N VAL A 267 -16.12 -4.62 -15.96
CA VAL A 267 -15.58 -4.50 -17.33
C VAL A 267 -16.59 -3.92 -18.34
N ASP A 268 -17.83 -4.38 -18.32
CA ASP A 268 -18.88 -3.88 -19.21
C ASP A 268 -19.25 -2.41 -18.94
N ALA A 269 -19.32 -2.03 -17.66
CA ALA A 269 -19.68 -0.70 -17.21
C ALA A 269 -18.61 0.33 -17.57
N ILE A 270 -17.33 0.02 -17.39
CA ILE A 270 -16.25 0.96 -17.70
C ILE A 270 -16.12 1.24 -19.21
N ILE A 271 -16.36 0.22 -20.05
CA ILE A 271 -16.37 0.39 -21.52
C ILE A 271 -17.57 1.25 -21.92
N ALA A 272 -18.74 0.97 -21.35
CA ALA A 272 -19.94 1.76 -21.61
C ALA A 272 -19.73 3.23 -21.20
N GLU A 273 -19.03 3.49 -20.09
CA GLU A 273 -18.70 4.85 -19.66
C GLU A 273 -17.74 5.55 -20.64
N ALA A 274 -16.67 4.87 -21.06
CA ALA A 274 -15.72 5.41 -22.04
C ALA A 274 -16.38 5.73 -23.39
N LYS A 275 -17.34 4.91 -23.82
CA LYS A 275 -18.08 5.10 -25.09
C LYS A 275 -19.07 6.27 -25.09
N LYS A 276 -19.41 6.83 -23.93
CA LYS A 276 -20.25 8.04 -23.86
C LYS A 276 -19.52 9.26 -24.38
N VAL A 277 -18.19 9.28 -24.30
CA VAL A 277 -17.39 10.38 -24.83
C VAL A 277 -17.22 10.19 -26.34
N PRO A 278 -17.54 11.19 -27.18
CA PRO A 278 -17.36 11.11 -28.62
C PRO A 278 -15.91 10.82 -29.00
N GLU A 279 -15.69 9.98 -30.03
CA GLU A 279 -14.34 9.56 -30.46
C GLU A 279 -13.43 10.71 -30.92
N SER A 280 -14.01 11.87 -31.26
CA SER A 280 -13.26 13.07 -31.63
C SER A 280 -12.58 13.77 -30.43
N ARG A 281 -13.00 13.45 -29.20
CA ARG A 281 -12.47 14.03 -27.96
C ARG A 281 -11.53 13.07 -27.25
N SER A 282 -10.48 13.64 -26.65
CA SER A 282 -9.63 12.94 -25.70
C SER A 282 -10.37 12.84 -24.36
N LEU A 283 -10.19 11.76 -23.60
CA LEU A 283 -10.93 11.53 -22.35
C LEU A 283 -10.04 11.23 -21.17
N TYR A 284 -10.47 11.68 -20.00
CA TYR A 284 -9.92 11.29 -18.72
C TYR A 284 -11.07 11.03 -17.74
N ILE A 285 -11.30 9.78 -17.40
CA ILE A 285 -12.44 9.32 -16.60
C ILE A 285 -11.91 8.75 -15.29
N GLY A 286 -12.50 9.16 -14.17
CA GLY A 286 -12.18 8.62 -12.87
C GLY A 286 -12.89 9.40 -11.76
N ASN A 287 -12.54 9.12 -10.52
CA ASN A 287 -12.98 9.95 -9.40
C ASN A 287 -12.03 11.15 -9.28
N ILE A 288 -12.34 12.21 -10.01
CA ILE A 288 -11.47 13.38 -10.13
C ILE A 288 -11.48 14.20 -8.84
N ASN A 289 -10.32 14.34 -8.22
CA ASN A 289 -10.04 15.29 -7.16
C ASN A 289 -9.78 16.67 -7.78
N TYR A 290 -10.57 17.66 -7.38
CA TYR A 290 -10.39 19.06 -7.76
C TYR A 290 -9.89 19.85 -6.55
N TYR A 291 -8.91 20.74 -6.77
CA TYR A 291 -8.37 21.62 -5.73
C TYR A 291 -7.83 20.88 -4.49
N HIS A 292 -7.29 19.67 -4.70
CA HIS A 292 -6.70 18.92 -3.61
C HIS A 292 -5.33 19.52 -3.23
N LYS A 293 -5.15 19.79 -1.94
CA LYS A 293 -3.93 20.37 -1.41
C LYS A 293 -2.94 19.28 -0.96
N PRO A 294 -1.65 19.38 -1.32
CA PRO A 294 -0.63 18.50 -0.77
C PRO A 294 -0.69 18.48 0.76
N LEU A 295 -0.75 17.29 1.34
CA LEU A 295 -0.59 17.16 2.79
C LEU A 295 0.83 17.57 3.15
N ARG A 296 1.00 18.47 4.11
CA ARG A 296 2.33 18.92 4.57
C ARG A 296 2.84 18.13 5.78
N SER A 297 2.06 17.16 6.26
CA SER A 297 2.39 16.26 7.36
C SER A 297 1.67 14.91 7.21
N GLY A 298 2.13 13.90 7.94
CA GLY A 298 1.57 12.55 7.89
C GLY A 298 2.23 11.62 6.87
N LYS A 299 1.63 10.45 6.63
CA LYS A 299 2.18 9.39 5.77
C LYS A 299 2.43 9.86 4.34
N TRP A 300 1.53 10.67 3.81
CA TRP A 300 1.54 11.17 2.43
C TRP A 300 2.04 12.62 2.34
N ALA A 301 2.91 13.02 3.27
CA ALA A 301 3.44 14.38 3.29
C ALA A 301 4.29 14.69 2.05
N VAL A 302 4.11 15.90 1.53
CA VAL A 302 4.85 16.45 0.40
C VAL A 302 5.41 17.80 0.80
N THR A 303 6.74 17.93 0.78
CA THR A 303 7.39 19.16 1.21
C THR A 303 7.21 20.28 0.19
N TYR A 304 7.50 21.52 0.58
CA TYR A 304 7.47 22.66 -0.34
C TYR A 304 8.59 22.58 -1.40
N GLU A 305 9.68 21.90 -1.09
CA GLU A 305 10.74 21.59 -2.06
C GLU A 305 10.27 20.58 -3.11
N GLU A 306 9.47 19.58 -2.72
CA GLU A 306 8.90 18.59 -3.65
C GLU A 306 7.75 19.18 -4.49
N TRP A 307 6.90 20.01 -3.87
CA TRP A 307 5.75 20.64 -4.52
C TRP A 307 5.51 22.06 -3.95
N PRO A 308 6.00 23.10 -4.65
CA PRO A 308 5.92 24.48 -4.16
C PRO A 308 4.51 25.07 -4.27
N GLU A 309 3.66 24.57 -5.16
CA GLU A 309 2.31 25.07 -5.36
C GLU A 309 1.36 24.64 -4.21
N GLU A 310 0.24 25.34 -4.03
CA GLU A 310 -0.71 25.06 -2.94
C GLU A 310 -1.73 23.98 -3.28
N ASP A 311 -1.96 23.73 -4.57
CA ASP A 311 -2.93 22.77 -5.07
C ASP A 311 -2.27 21.84 -6.11
N TYR A 312 -2.73 20.59 -6.17
CA TYR A 312 -2.45 19.70 -7.30
C TYR A 312 -3.36 20.03 -8.49
N PRO A 313 -2.93 19.72 -9.72
CA PRO A 313 -3.82 19.77 -10.88
C PRO A 313 -4.95 18.73 -10.73
N PRO A 314 -6.08 18.86 -11.45
CA PRO A 314 -7.13 17.86 -11.41
C PRO A 314 -6.62 16.45 -11.75
N TYR A 315 -6.84 15.49 -10.87
CA TYR A 315 -6.36 14.12 -11.04
C TYR A 315 -7.38 13.09 -10.56
N ALA A 316 -7.43 11.93 -11.20
CA ALA A 316 -8.30 10.83 -10.76
C ALA A 316 -7.68 10.10 -9.57
N ASN A 317 -8.49 9.75 -8.57
CA ASN A 317 -8.04 9.03 -7.39
C ASN A 317 -7.43 7.65 -7.72
N GLY A 318 -6.51 7.19 -6.87
CA GLY A 318 -5.69 5.98 -7.03
C GLY A 318 -6.38 4.70 -7.51
N PRO A 319 -7.59 4.31 -7.02
CA PRO A 319 -8.20 3.00 -7.34
C PRO A 319 -8.43 2.73 -8.83
N GLY A 320 -8.44 3.76 -9.67
CA GLY A 320 -8.34 3.57 -11.11
C GLY A 320 -8.91 4.71 -11.93
N TYR A 321 -8.49 4.75 -13.19
CA TYR A 321 -8.89 5.76 -14.15
C TYR A 321 -8.72 5.27 -15.58
N ILE A 322 -9.40 5.92 -16.52
CA ILE A 322 -9.35 5.62 -17.96
C ILE A 322 -8.86 6.87 -18.71
N ILE A 323 -7.88 6.70 -19.58
CA ILE A 323 -7.40 7.70 -20.52
C ILE A 323 -7.59 7.23 -21.97
N SER A 324 -7.74 8.18 -22.90
CA SER A 324 -7.68 7.88 -24.33
C SER A 324 -6.25 7.60 -24.78
N SER A 325 -6.12 6.83 -25.86
CA SER A 325 -4.82 6.43 -26.44
C SER A 325 -3.93 7.61 -26.84
N ASP A 326 -4.50 8.75 -27.23
CA ASP A 326 -3.75 9.95 -27.62
C ASP A 326 -3.08 10.65 -26.42
N ILE A 327 -3.73 10.65 -25.25
CA ILE A 327 -3.13 11.10 -23.99
C ILE A 327 -1.94 10.19 -23.66
N ALA A 328 -2.13 8.87 -23.70
CA ALA A 328 -1.04 7.92 -23.44
C ALA A 328 0.13 8.10 -24.43
N ASN A 329 -0.15 8.29 -25.72
CA ASN A 329 0.88 8.61 -26.72
C ASN A 329 1.64 9.91 -26.40
N SER A 330 0.94 10.95 -25.92
CA SER A 330 1.59 12.19 -25.51
C SER A 330 2.52 11.99 -24.31
N VAL A 331 2.08 11.21 -23.32
CA VAL A 331 2.90 10.84 -22.16
C VAL A 331 4.20 10.16 -22.62
N LEU A 332 4.09 9.18 -23.53
CA LEU A 332 5.27 8.49 -24.08
C LEU A 332 6.17 9.44 -24.86
N SER A 333 5.61 10.31 -25.70
CA SER A 333 6.41 11.27 -26.46
C SER A 333 7.19 12.22 -25.56
N ASP A 334 6.57 12.70 -24.48
CA ASP A 334 7.24 13.55 -23.50
C ASP A 334 8.26 12.78 -22.66
N PHE A 335 7.99 11.52 -22.32
CA PHE A 335 8.92 10.66 -21.59
C PHE A 335 10.21 10.44 -22.38
N GLU A 336 10.10 10.05 -23.66
CA GLU A 336 11.24 9.80 -24.54
C GLU A 336 12.06 11.07 -24.82
N LYS A 337 11.40 12.22 -24.86
CA LYS A 337 12.05 13.53 -25.00
C LYS A 337 12.62 14.05 -23.69
N HIS A 338 12.53 13.31 -22.59
CA HIS A 338 12.97 13.71 -21.24
C HIS A 338 12.30 15.02 -20.78
N LYS A 339 11.03 15.23 -21.19
CA LYS A 339 10.20 16.40 -20.86
C LYS A 339 9.06 16.09 -19.91
N LEU A 340 8.85 14.81 -19.60
CA LEU A 340 7.81 14.37 -18.68
C LEU A 340 8.28 14.63 -17.24
N ARG A 341 7.57 15.49 -16.50
CA ARG A 341 7.80 15.69 -15.07
C ARG A 341 7.23 14.47 -14.32
N LEU A 342 8.08 13.75 -13.61
CA LEU A 342 7.68 12.62 -12.77
C LEU A 342 7.47 13.10 -11.33
N PHE A 343 6.46 12.55 -10.66
CA PHE A 343 6.20 12.77 -9.24
C PHE A 343 5.87 11.43 -8.57
N LYS A 344 6.21 11.28 -7.28
CA LYS A 344 6.11 10.00 -6.56
C LYS A 344 4.70 9.43 -6.51
N MET A 345 3.68 10.31 -6.44
CA MET A 345 2.27 9.93 -6.56
C MET A 345 1.92 9.81 -8.05
N GLU A 346 1.58 8.60 -8.50
CA GLU A 346 1.37 8.29 -9.91
C GLU A 346 0.06 8.88 -10.44
N ASP A 347 -0.96 8.95 -9.58
CA ASP A 347 -2.27 9.51 -9.88
C ASP A 347 -2.19 11.04 -10.11
N VAL A 348 -1.47 11.74 -9.22
CA VAL A 348 -1.12 13.16 -9.38
C VAL A 348 -0.27 13.35 -10.64
N SER A 349 0.72 12.48 -10.89
CA SER A 349 1.54 12.54 -12.11
C SER A 349 0.68 12.45 -13.37
N MET A 350 -0.28 11.52 -13.43
CA MET A 350 -1.21 11.43 -14.54
C MET A 350 -2.03 12.72 -14.69
N GLY A 351 -2.53 13.30 -13.58
CA GLY A 351 -3.23 14.60 -13.59
C GLY A 351 -2.39 15.72 -14.21
N MET A 352 -1.11 15.83 -13.84
CA MET A 352 -0.19 16.81 -14.42
C MET A 352 0.00 16.61 -15.93
N TRP A 353 0.13 15.35 -16.37
CA TRP A 353 0.35 15.05 -17.79
C TRP A 353 -0.89 15.34 -18.62
N VAL A 354 -2.08 15.01 -18.10
CA VAL A 354 -3.36 15.31 -18.74
C VAL A 354 -3.61 16.81 -18.78
N GLU A 355 -3.32 17.56 -17.71
CA GLU A 355 -3.44 19.01 -17.68
C GLU A 355 -2.54 19.67 -18.74
N LYS A 356 -1.28 19.24 -18.83
CA LYS A 356 -0.36 19.69 -19.89
C LYS A 356 -0.92 19.38 -21.28
N PHE A 357 -1.43 18.17 -21.50
CA PHE A 357 -2.03 17.78 -22.79
C PHE A 357 -3.26 18.61 -23.13
N ASN A 358 -4.11 18.91 -22.13
CA ASN A 358 -5.32 19.70 -22.26
C ASN A 358 -5.07 21.14 -22.78
N SER A 359 -3.88 21.69 -22.53
CA SER A 359 -3.47 22.99 -23.10
C SER A 359 -3.32 22.97 -24.62
N SER A 360 -3.09 21.80 -25.21
CA SER A 360 -2.88 21.62 -26.65
C SER A 360 -4.09 21.02 -27.37
N ARG A 361 -4.82 20.11 -26.72
CA ARG A 361 -6.03 19.48 -27.24
C ARG A 361 -7.04 19.32 -26.10
N PRO A 362 -8.30 19.79 -26.23
CA PRO A 362 -9.29 19.69 -25.17
C PRO A 362 -9.53 18.24 -24.71
N VAL A 363 -9.47 18.03 -23.40
CA VAL A 363 -9.77 16.76 -22.72
C VAL A 363 -11.13 16.84 -22.04
N GLU A 364 -11.96 15.83 -22.27
CA GLU A 364 -13.18 15.62 -21.52
C GLU A 364 -12.86 14.95 -20.18
N TYR A 365 -12.93 15.72 -19.09
CA TYR A 365 -12.84 15.18 -17.73
C TYR A 365 -14.21 14.64 -17.31
N VAL A 366 -14.31 13.33 -17.06
CA VAL A 366 -15.55 12.71 -16.59
C VAL A 366 -15.36 12.27 -15.14
N HIS A 367 -15.84 13.10 -14.22
CA HIS A 367 -15.87 12.76 -12.80
C HIS A 367 -16.95 11.71 -12.52
N SER A 368 -16.56 10.61 -11.87
CA SER A 368 -17.44 9.51 -11.54
C SER A 368 -17.10 8.90 -10.18
N LEU A 369 -18.00 9.06 -9.21
CA LEU A 369 -17.93 8.43 -7.88
C LEU A 369 -18.01 6.89 -7.92
N LYS A 370 -18.25 6.30 -9.10
CA LYS A 370 -18.22 4.83 -9.26
C LYS A 370 -16.79 4.29 -9.20
N PHE A 371 -15.78 5.14 -9.40
CA PHE A 371 -14.38 4.82 -9.12
C PHE A 371 -14.14 5.11 -7.63
N CYS A 372 -14.33 4.10 -6.80
CA CYS A 372 -14.36 4.27 -5.36
C CYS A 372 -13.57 3.16 -4.67
N GLN A 373 -13.05 3.48 -3.49
CA GLN A 373 -12.42 2.56 -2.57
C GLN A 373 -13.38 2.37 -1.40
N PHE A 374 -13.81 1.13 -1.13
CA PHE A 374 -14.63 0.80 0.02
C PHE A 374 -13.78 0.05 1.04
N GLY A 375 -13.74 0.54 2.29
CA GLY A 375 -13.08 -0.16 3.41
C GLY A 375 -11.61 0.17 3.62
N ALA A 376 -11.28 1.46 3.72
CA ALA A 376 -10.00 1.92 4.26
C ALA A 376 -9.97 1.83 5.79
#